data_AF-A0A848LI20-F1
#
_entry.id   AF-A0A848LI20-F1
#
_cell.length_a   1.000
_cell.length_b   1.000
_cell.length_c   1.000
_cell.angle_alpha   90.00
_cell.angle_beta   90.00
_cell.angle_gamma   90.00
#
_symmetry.space_group_name_H-M   'P 1'
#
loop_
_entity.id
_entity.type
_entity.pdbx_description
1 polymer ?
#
loop_
_entity_poly.entity_id
_entity_poly.type
_entity_poly.pdbx_seq_one_letter_code
_entity_poly.pdbx_strand_id
1 'polypeptide(L)'
;MTKSHALWLVPLLLTVHNTEEALWMHRVLPLAPERIPAPMRSLLPTVTLPQFLLVLGLVTVLPYCVARWGDLERERGPATYALLTLQVTMALNVLSHVGTAVTLGGYAPGLVTALLVNVPFSAYLFRRAARARWVRPRDWVGMVAVALVLHGPVLLGLMALAGRVTRASN
;
A
#
# COMPACT_ATOMS: atom_id res chain seq x y z
N MET A 1 23.85 -5.79 3.66
CA MET A 1 22.95 -5.04 2.77
C MET A 1 23.13 -3.54 3.00
N THR A 2 23.33 -2.73 1.94
CA THR A 2 23.46 -1.26 2.05
C THR A 2 22.09 -0.60 2.27
N LYS A 3 22.06 0.73 2.48
CA LYS A 3 20.81 1.49 2.60
C LYS A 3 19.99 1.45 1.30
N SER A 4 20.62 1.78 0.16
CA SER A 4 19.96 1.73 -1.14
C SER A 4 19.37 0.34 -1.45
N HIS A 5 20.14 -0.74 -1.24
CA HIS A 5 19.62 -2.10 -1.43
C HIS A 5 18.39 -2.40 -0.56
N ALA A 6 18.39 -1.96 0.70
CA ALA A 6 17.23 -2.15 1.59
C ALA A 6 16.01 -1.35 1.12
N LEU A 7 16.21 -0.12 0.62
CA LEU A 7 15.13 0.72 0.12
C LEU A 7 14.57 0.22 -1.22
N TRP A 8 15.40 -0.40 -2.06
CA TRP A 8 14.95 -1.05 -3.30
C TRP A 8 14.05 -2.27 -3.07
N LEU A 9 14.13 -2.90 -1.90
CA LEU A 9 13.19 -3.97 -1.55
C LEU A 9 11.77 -3.46 -1.33
N VAL A 10 11.56 -2.18 -1.01
CA VAL A 10 10.22 -1.60 -0.83
C VAL A 10 9.36 -1.74 -2.11
N PRO A 11 9.75 -1.21 -3.28
CA PRO A 11 8.98 -1.39 -4.52
C PRO A 11 8.90 -2.86 -4.98
N LEU A 12 9.95 -3.66 -4.73
CA LEU A 12 9.96 -5.07 -5.11
C LEU A 12 8.92 -5.88 -4.32
N LEU A 13 8.88 -5.72 -3.01
CA LEU A 13 7.94 -6.46 -2.16
C LEU A 13 6.52 -5.92 -2.27
N LEU A 14 6.36 -4.61 -2.53
CA LEU A 14 5.07 -4.05 -2.96
C LEU A 14 4.56 -4.74 -4.23
N THR A 15 5.43 -4.96 -5.23
CA THR A 15 5.03 -5.66 -6.46
C THR A 15 4.59 -7.09 -6.18
N VAL A 16 5.30 -7.81 -5.30
CA VAL A 16 4.90 -9.16 -4.88
C VAL A 16 3.51 -9.14 -4.23
N HIS A 17 3.27 -8.19 -3.33
CA HIS A 17 1.97 -8.02 -2.68
C HIS A 17 0.87 -7.67 -3.68
N ASN A 18 1.09 -6.68 -4.53
CA ASN A 18 0.11 -6.24 -5.53
C ASN A 18 -0.12 -7.33 -6.59
N THR A 19 0.85 -8.20 -6.86
CA THR A 19 0.65 -9.37 -7.74
C THR A 19 -0.33 -10.36 -7.10
N GLU A 20 -0.22 -10.62 -5.79
CA GLU A 20 -1.23 -11.41 -5.07
C GLU A 20 -2.61 -10.75 -5.19
N GLU A 21 -2.72 -9.46 -4.91
CA GLU A 21 -4.00 -8.75 -5.05
C GLU A 21 -4.55 -8.89 -6.49
N ALA A 22 -3.76 -8.60 -7.52
CA ALA A 22 -4.18 -8.68 -8.91
C ALA A 22 -4.68 -10.08 -9.31
N LEU A 23 -4.02 -11.14 -8.84
CA LEU A 23 -4.39 -12.52 -9.15
C LEU A 23 -5.70 -12.94 -8.49
N TRP A 24 -5.98 -12.49 -7.27
CA TRP A 24 -7.11 -12.99 -6.47
C TRP A 24 -8.26 -11.99 -6.28
N MET A 25 -8.12 -10.72 -6.67
CA MET A 25 -9.15 -9.69 -6.44
C MET A 25 -10.48 -9.96 -7.17
N HIS A 26 -10.45 -10.71 -8.28
CA HIS A 26 -11.67 -11.13 -9.00
C HIS A 26 -12.64 -11.97 -8.15
N ARG A 27 -12.17 -12.55 -7.03
CA ARG A 27 -13.02 -13.33 -6.10
C ARG A 27 -13.77 -12.46 -5.10
N VAL A 28 -13.35 -11.21 -4.94
CA VAL A 28 -13.91 -10.26 -3.97
C VAL A 28 -14.65 -9.13 -4.67
N LEU A 29 -14.16 -8.69 -5.83
CA LEU A 29 -14.80 -7.63 -6.60
C LEU A 29 -15.80 -8.15 -7.64
N PRO A 30 -16.92 -7.44 -7.85
CA PRO A 30 -17.34 -6.24 -7.10
C PRO A 30 -17.78 -6.59 -5.67
N LEU A 31 -17.40 -5.73 -4.72
CA LEU A 31 -17.79 -5.90 -3.31
C LEU A 31 -19.31 -5.85 -3.18
N ALA A 32 -19.91 -6.97 -2.77
CA ALA A 32 -21.33 -7.01 -2.48
C ALA A 32 -21.64 -6.07 -1.30
N PRO A 33 -22.57 -5.10 -1.42
CA PRO A 33 -22.91 -4.16 -0.36
C PRO A 33 -23.31 -4.83 0.96
N GLU A 34 -23.94 -6.01 0.86
CA GLU A 34 -24.32 -6.88 1.97
C GLU A 34 -23.14 -7.22 2.90
N ARG A 35 -21.94 -7.39 2.32
CA ARG A 35 -20.70 -7.78 3.05
C ARG A 35 -19.95 -6.59 3.65
N ILE A 36 -20.38 -5.36 3.37
CA ILE A 36 -19.79 -4.15 3.92
C ILE A 36 -20.60 -3.74 5.16
N PRO A 37 -19.95 -3.45 6.32
CA PRO A 37 -20.63 -2.91 7.49
C PRO A 37 -21.43 -1.66 7.14
N ALA A 38 -22.67 -1.56 7.63
CA ALA A 38 -23.61 -0.48 7.26
C ALA A 38 -23.02 0.94 7.34
N PRO A 39 -22.22 1.32 8.37
CA PRO A 39 -21.63 2.66 8.45
C PRO A 39 -20.62 2.98 7.33
N MET A 40 -20.04 1.95 6.71
CA MET A 40 -18.99 2.08 5.70
C MET A 40 -19.54 2.04 4.26
N ARG A 41 -20.78 1.56 4.06
CA ARG A 41 -21.39 1.40 2.74
C ARG A 41 -21.46 2.69 1.93
N SER A 42 -21.73 3.82 2.59
CA SER A 42 -21.81 5.14 1.95
C SER A 42 -20.46 5.79 1.67
N LEU A 43 -19.39 5.30 2.31
CA LEU A 43 -18.04 5.85 2.21
C LEU A 43 -17.18 5.13 1.18
N LEU A 44 -17.54 3.89 0.83
CA LEU A 44 -16.81 3.08 -0.12
C LEU A 44 -17.41 3.23 -1.54
N PRO A 45 -16.62 3.67 -2.53
CA PRO A 45 -17.09 3.72 -3.90
C PRO A 45 -17.31 2.30 -4.43
N THR A 46 -18.25 2.13 -5.36
CA THR A 46 -18.35 0.89 -6.14
C THR A 46 -17.14 0.79 -7.07
N VAL A 47 -16.21 -0.10 -6.75
CA VAL A 47 -14.97 -0.32 -7.51
C VAL A 47 -15.12 -1.56 -8.39
N THR A 48 -14.86 -1.41 -9.70
CA THR A 48 -14.78 -2.55 -10.63
C THR A 48 -13.36 -3.11 -10.68
N LEU A 49 -13.21 -4.37 -11.10
CA LEU A 49 -11.90 -5.00 -11.23
C LEU A 49 -10.94 -4.20 -12.15
N PRO A 50 -11.34 -3.69 -13.34
CA PRO A 50 -10.46 -2.86 -14.16
C PRO A 50 -10.00 -1.56 -13.49
N GLN A 51 -10.89 -0.90 -12.74
CA GLN A 51 -10.56 0.33 -12.00
C GLN A 51 -9.54 0.03 -10.90
N PHE A 52 -9.75 -1.07 -10.17
CA PHE A 52 -8.82 -1.55 -9.16
C PHE A 52 -7.44 -1.83 -9.76
N LEU A 53 -7.37 -2.62 -10.85
CA LEU A 53 -6.11 -2.98 -11.50
C LEU A 53 -5.37 -1.75 -12.06
N LEU A 54 -6.08 -0.75 -12.57
CA LEU A 54 -5.47 0.50 -13.03
C LEU A 54 -4.77 1.23 -11.89
N VAL A 55 -5.47 1.45 -10.77
CA VAL A 55 -4.90 2.13 -9.60
C VAL A 55 -3.77 1.29 -8.99
N LEU A 56 -3.96 -0.02 -8.88
CA LEU A 56 -2.95 -0.97 -8.41
C LEU A 56 -1.66 -0.88 -9.23
N GLY A 57 -1.77 -0.85 -10.57
CA GLY A 57 -0.62 -0.66 -11.46
C GLY A 57 0.10 0.66 -11.22
N LEU A 58 -0.65 1.76 -11.10
CA LEU A 58 -0.07 3.09 -10.82
C LEU A 58 0.70 3.12 -9.50
N VAL A 59 0.10 2.63 -8.41
CA VAL A 59 0.75 2.61 -7.10
C VAL A 59 1.93 1.63 -7.05
N THR A 60 1.96 0.62 -7.93
CA THR A 60 3.10 -0.29 -8.08
C THR A 60 4.28 0.40 -8.76
N VAL A 61 4.04 1.18 -9.82
CA VAL A 61 5.12 1.79 -10.63
C VAL A 61 5.73 3.02 -9.95
N LEU A 62 4.94 3.88 -9.33
CA LEU A 62 5.43 5.14 -8.73
C LEU A 62 6.62 4.97 -7.75
N PRO A 63 6.65 3.94 -6.88
CA PRO A 63 7.79 3.72 -5.99
C PRO A 63 9.08 3.33 -6.71
N TYR A 64 9.01 2.67 -7.87
CA TYR A 64 10.19 2.43 -8.71
C TYR A 64 10.76 3.73 -9.24
N CYS A 65 9.91 4.69 -9.62
CA CYS A 65 10.33 6.03 -10.04
C CYS A 65 11.13 6.72 -8.93
N VAL A 66 10.62 6.68 -7.69
CA VAL A 66 11.29 7.25 -6.52
C VAL A 66 12.63 6.55 -6.26
N ALA A 67 12.68 5.23 -6.34
CA ALA A 67 13.92 4.47 -6.11
C ALA A 67 14.97 4.69 -7.21
N ARG A 68 14.54 4.86 -8.47
CA ARG A 68 15.42 4.99 -9.64
C ARG A 68 16.02 6.39 -9.80
N TRP A 69 15.23 7.42 -9.53
CA TRP A 69 15.62 8.82 -9.73
C TRP A 69 15.91 9.57 -8.43
N GLY A 70 15.54 8.99 -7.28
CA GLY A 70 15.85 9.55 -5.98
C GLY A 70 17.28 9.25 -5.53
N ASP A 71 17.87 10.19 -4.81
CA ASP A 71 19.14 9.99 -4.13
C ASP A 71 18.91 9.16 -2.84
N LEU A 72 19.12 7.85 -2.95
CA LEU A 72 18.94 6.90 -1.84
C LEU A 72 20.10 6.90 -0.85
N GLU A 73 21.27 7.40 -1.25
CA GLU A 73 22.45 7.47 -0.38
C GLU A 73 22.43 8.73 0.49
N ARG A 74 21.82 9.83 0.02
CA ARG A 74 21.61 11.05 0.80
C ARG A 74 21.00 10.76 2.17
N GLU A 75 21.72 11.17 3.22
CA GLU A 75 21.22 11.11 4.58
C GLU A 75 19.94 11.94 4.71
N ARG A 76 18.86 11.33 5.23
CA ARG A 76 17.57 11.98 5.44
C ARG A 76 17.00 12.67 4.19
N GLY A 77 17.30 12.11 3.01
CA GLY A 77 16.78 12.60 1.73
C GLY A 77 15.28 12.34 1.52
N PRO A 78 14.62 13.10 0.64
CA PRO A 78 13.19 12.95 0.35
C PRO A 78 12.83 11.57 -0.20
N ALA A 79 13.70 10.94 -1.00
CA ALA A 79 13.47 9.60 -1.53
C ALA A 79 13.46 8.53 -0.43
N THR A 80 14.37 8.64 0.55
CA THR A 80 14.37 7.78 1.74
C THR A 80 13.08 7.97 2.54
N TYR A 81 12.66 9.23 2.75
CA TYR A 81 11.42 9.54 3.46
C TYR A 81 10.19 8.96 2.74
N ALA A 82 10.11 9.12 1.43
CA ALA A 82 9.00 8.62 0.61
C ALA A 82 8.89 7.08 0.65
N LEU A 83 10.00 6.36 0.45
CA LEU A 83 9.99 4.90 0.48
C LEU A 83 9.74 4.33 1.88
N LEU A 84 10.24 4.99 2.93
CA LEU A 84 9.90 4.61 4.31
C LEU A 84 8.42 4.88 4.63
N THR A 85 7.87 6.02 4.19
CA THR A 85 6.44 6.33 4.35
C THR A 85 5.59 5.29 3.64
N LEU A 86 5.96 4.91 2.42
CA LEU A 86 5.31 3.82 1.71
C LEU A 86 5.38 2.51 2.49
N GLN A 87 6.53 2.16 3.07
CA GLN A 87 6.62 0.95 3.89
C GLN A 87 5.74 1.04 5.16
N VAL A 88 5.59 2.24 5.76
CA VAL A 88 4.63 2.47 6.86
C VAL A 88 3.19 2.27 6.37
N THR A 89 2.86 2.75 5.16
CA THR A 89 1.57 2.47 4.51
C THR A 89 1.34 0.97 4.33
N MET A 90 2.36 0.22 3.87
CA MET A 90 2.27 -1.24 3.73
C MET A 90 2.10 -1.95 5.07
N ALA A 91 2.73 -1.45 6.14
CA ALA A 91 2.53 -1.98 7.49
C ALA A 91 1.10 -1.74 8.00
N LEU A 92 0.51 -0.57 7.74
CA LEU A 92 -0.90 -0.28 8.04
C LEU A 92 -1.85 -1.12 7.20
N ASN A 93 -1.51 -1.36 5.94
CA ASN A 93 -2.29 -2.14 4.99
C ASN A 93 -2.50 -3.60 5.47
N VAL A 94 -1.54 -4.17 6.24
CA VAL A 94 -1.72 -5.47 6.91
C VAL A 94 -3.00 -5.51 7.76
N LEU A 95 -3.32 -4.43 8.47
CA LEU A 95 -4.53 -4.36 9.30
C LEU A 95 -5.81 -4.43 8.45
N SER A 96 -5.79 -3.82 7.26
CA SER A 96 -6.92 -3.89 6.33
C SER A 96 -7.13 -5.30 5.78
N HIS A 97 -6.05 -6.02 5.45
CA HIS A 97 -6.13 -7.40 5.00
C HIS A 97 -6.62 -8.35 6.08
N VAL A 98 -6.09 -8.23 7.30
CA VAL A 98 -6.56 -9.03 8.44
C VAL A 98 -8.02 -8.71 8.75
N GLY A 99 -8.40 -7.43 8.79
CA GLY A 99 -9.78 -7.03 9.03
C GLY A 99 -10.74 -7.56 7.96
N THR A 100 -10.34 -7.51 6.69
CA THR A 100 -11.12 -8.06 5.57
C THR A 100 -11.24 -9.58 5.67
N ALA A 101 -10.15 -10.28 5.97
CA ALA A 101 -10.13 -11.72 6.15
C ALA A 101 -11.08 -12.19 7.27
N VAL A 102 -11.04 -11.50 8.42
CA VAL A 102 -11.96 -11.75 9.54
C VAL A 102 -13.41 -11.48 9.12
N THR A 103 -13.68 -10.37 8.44
CA THR A 103 -15.04 -10.00 8.00
C THR A 103 -15.60 -10.97 6.97
N LEU A 104 -14.75 -11.49 6.08
CA LEU A 104 -15.14 -12.48 5.06
C LEU A 104 -15.14 -13.93 5.59
N GLY A 105 -14.68 -14.16 6.82
CA GLY A 105 -14.55 -15.50 7.40
C GLY A 105 -13.53 -16.38 6.67
N GLY A 106 -12.50 -15.79 6.05
CA GLY A 106 -11.57 -16.53 5.20
C GLY A 106 -10.45 -15.69 4.61
N TYR A 107 -9.97 -16.09 3.43
CA TYR A 107 -8.86 -15.42 2.75
C TYR A 107 -9.27 -14.07 2.13
N ALA A 108 -8.46 -13.05 2.34
CA ALA A 108 -8.51 -11.78 1.61
C ALA A 108 -7.31 -11.70 0.63
N PRO A 109 -7.52 -11.29 -0.64
CA PRO A 109 -6.42 -11.09 -1.58
C PRO A 109 -5.38 -10.13 -1.03
N GLY A 110 -4.11 -10.56 -0.91
CA GLY A 110 -3.04 -9.78 -0.30
C GLY A 110 -2.69 -10.20 1.13
N LEU A 111 -3.50 -11.02 1.79
CA LEU A 111 -3.29 -11.47 3.16
C LEU A 111 -2.00 -12.28 3.34
N VAL A 112 -1.67 -13.16 2.39
CA VAL A 112 -0.52 -14.06 2.53
C VAL A 112 0.77 -13.24 2.51
N THR A 113 0.94 -12.38 1.52
CA THR A 113 2.11 -11.49 1.44
C THR A 113 2.07 -10.42 2.53
N ALA A 114 0.90 -9.93 2.96
CA ALA A 114 0.82 -9.02 4.10
C ALA A 114 1.49 -9.63 5.34
N LEU A 115 1.16 -10.87 5.69
CA LEU A 115 1.68 -11.54 6.88
C LEU A 115 3.10 -12.08 6.70
N LEU A 116 3.39 -12.72 5.58
CA LEU A 116 4.65 -13.45 5.37
C LEU A 116 5.76 -12.58 4.76
N VAL A 117 5.41 -11.45 4.15
CA VAL A 117 6.37 -10.56 3.48
C VAL A 117 6.38 -9.18 4.13
N ASN A 118 5.23 -8.49 4.17
CA ASN A 118 5.18 -7.08 4.61
C ASN A 118 5.46 -6.94 6.10
N VAL A 119 4.89 -7.78 6.98
CA VAL A 119 5.20 -7.73 8.43
C VAL A 119 6.69 -7.94 8.72
N PRO A 120 7.34 -9.05 8.29
CA PRO A 120 8.75 -9.28 8.62
C PRO A 120 9.66 -8.23 7.98
N PHE A 121 9.37 -7.81 6.74
CA PHE A 121 10.17 -6.78 6.09
C PHE A 121 10.01 -5.40 6.73
N SER A 122 8.79 -5.01 7.13
CA SER A 122 8.54 -3.76 7.86
C SER A 122 9.34 -3.73 9.17
N ALA A 123 9.26 -4.80 9.97
CA ALA A 123 10.02 -4.92 11.21
C ALA A 123 11.53 -4.81 10.97
N TYR A 124 12.04 -5.48 9.94
CA TYR A 124 13.43 -5.39 9.51
C TYR A 124 13.83 -3.96 9.13
N LEU A 125 13.09 -3.33 8.21
CA LEU A 125 13.43 -2.04 7.63
C LEU A 125 13.33 -0.92 8.65
N PHE A 126 12.28 -0.91 9.48
CA PHE A 126 12.10 0.12 10.52
C PHE A 126 13.18 0.04 11.59
N ARG A 127 13.51 -1.17 12.05
CA ARG A 127 14.62 -1.37 13.00
C ARG A 127 15.94 -0.87 12.42
N ARG A 128 16.20 -1.13 11.14
CA ARG A 128 17.40 -0.66 10.44
C ARG A 128 17.41 0.87 10.30
N ALA A 129 16.30 1.46 9.86
CA ALA A 129 16.15 2.90 9.68
C ALA A 129 16.31 3.67 10.99
N ALA A 130 15.76 3.14 12.09
CA ALA A 130 15.89 3.72 13.42
C ALA A 130 17.34 3.64 13.95
N ARG A 131 17.98 2.46 13.88
CA ARG A 131 19.37 2.26 14.35
C ARG A 131 20.37 3.12 13.57
N ALA A 132 20.20 3.20 12.26
CA ALA A 132 21.08 3.98 11.37
C ALA A 132 20.62 5.45 11.19
N ARG A 133 19.60 5.90 11.94
CA ARG A 133 19.08 7.28 11.95
C ARG A 133 18.79 7.85 10.55
N TRP A 134 18.26 7.02 9.65
CA TRP A 134 17.87 7.43 8.30
C TRP A 134 16.83 8.54 8.29
N VAL A 135 16.05 8.63 9.36
CA VAL A 135 15.07 9.69 9.66
C VAL A 135 15.17 10.07 11.14
N ARG A 136 14.63 11.23 11.50
CA ARG A 136 14.58 11.67 12.91
C ARG A 136 13.44 10.94 13.63
N PRO A 137 13.52 10.73 14.95
CA PRO A 137 12.43 10.10 15.70
C PRO A 137 11.05 10.76 15.52
N ARG A 138 11.01 12.10 15.42
CA ARG A 138 9.78 12.86 15.17
C ARG A 138 9.17 12.62 13.79
N ASP A 139 9.97 12.20 12.80
CA ASP A 139 9.52 12.02 11.43
C ASP A 139 8.56 10.81 11.34
N TRP A 140 8.69 9.82 12.24
CA TRP A 140 7.82 8.64 12.28
C TRP A 140 6.34 8.99 12.48
N VAL A 141 6.04 9.97 13.34
CA VAL A 141 4.65 10.41 13.56
C VAL A 141 4.08 11.02 12.28
N GLY A 142 4.87 11.85 11.59
CA GLY A 142 4.51 12.42 10.29
C GLY A 142 4.29 11.35 9.23
N MET A 143 5.15 10.32 9.19
CA MET A 143 5.01 9.19 8.26
C MET A 143 3.73 8.40 8.52
N VAL A 144 3.38 8.12 9.78
CA VAL A 144 2.13 7.43 10.12
C VAL A 144 0.92 8.26 9.70
N ALA A 145 0.92 9.58 9.96
CA ALA A 145 -0.15 10.46 9.55
C ALA A 145 -0.31 10.49 8.01
N VAL A 146 0.79 10.63 7.27
CA VAL A 146 0.77 10.57 5.80
C VAL A 146 0.32 9.20 5.31
N ALA A 147 0.77 8.11 5.93
CA ALA A 147 0.41 6.76 5.55
C ALA A 147 -1.09 6.48 5.73
N LEU A 148 -1.71 6.98 6.80
CA LEU A 148 -3.16 6.92 7.00
C LEU A 148 -3.92 7.66 5.88
N VAL A 149 -3.44 8.84 5.49
CA VAL A 149 -4.02 9.63 4.40
C VAL A 149 -3.86 8.92 3.05
N LEU A 150 -2.68 8.35 2.79
CA LEU A 150 -2.40 7.60 1.56
C LEU A 150 -3.27 6.34 1.44
N HIS A 151 -3.34 5.55 2.51
CA HIS A 151 -4.06 4.27 2.51
C HIS A 151 -5.58 4.43 2.50
N GLY A 152 -6.11 5.45 3.16
CA GLY A 152 -7.54 5.73 3.21
C GLY A 152 -7.99 6.72 2.12
N PRO A 153 -8.06 8.03 2.43
CA PRO A 153 -8.60 9.05 1.53
C PRO A 153 -8.04 9.06 0.11
N VAL A 154 -6.71 8.98 -0.05
CA VAL A 154 -6.08 9.06 -1.38
C VAL A 154 -6.42 7.83 -2.21
N LEU A 155 -6.28 6.63 -1.64
CA LEU A 155 -6.60 5.40 -2.36
C LEU A 155 -8.08 5.35 -2.77
N LEU A 156 -9.00 5.70 -1.87
CA LEU A 156 -10.43 5.78 -2.19
C LEU A 156 -10.72 6.82 -3.27
N GLY A 157 -10.07 7.98 -3.20
CA GLY A 157 -10.18 9.04 -4.22
C GLY A 157 -9.68 8.60 -5.60
N LEU A 158 -8.54 7.91 -5.66
CA LEU A 158 -8.00 7.35 -6.91
C LEU A 158 -8.95 6.32 -7.52
N MET A 159 -9.54 5.44 -6.71
CA MET A 159 -10.52 4.46 -7.17
C MET A 159 -11.78 5.14 -7.71
N ALA A 160 -12.29 6.15 -7.01
CA ALA A 160 -13.44 6.94 -7.46
C ALA A 160 -13.16 7.68 -8.79
N LEU A 161 -11.95 8.23 -8.94
CA LEU A 161 -11.52 8.90 -10.17
C LEU A 161 -11.36 7.93 -11.34
N ALA A 162 -10.72 6.78 -11.12
CA ALA A 162 -10.61 5.71 -12.11
C ALA A 162 -12.00 5.27 -12.61
N GLY A 163 -12.99 5.26 -11.71
CA GLY A 163 -14.38 4.99 -12.06
C GLY A 163 -15.04 6.04 -12.95
N ARG A 164 -14.62 7.30 -12.89
CA ARG A 164 -15.11 8.34 -13.81
C ARG A 164 -14.50 8.16 -15.21
N VAL A 165 -13.19 7.89 -15.28
CA VAL A 165 -12.47 7.71 -16.56
C VAL A 165 -12.98 6.50 -17.33
N THR A 166 -13.14 5.36 -16.66
CA THR A 166 -13.61 4.11 -17.31
C THR A 166 -15.05 4.19 -17.80
N ARG A 167 -15.93 4.95 -17.13
CA ARG A 167 -17.31 5.18 -17.59
C ARG A 167 -17.41 6.13 -18.79
N ALA A 168 -16.46 7.05 -18.96
CA ALA A 168 -16.43 7.96 -20.10
C ALA A 168 -15.90 7.30 -21.39
N SER A 169 -15.41 6.06 -21.29
CA SER A 169 -14.78 5.31 -22.39
C SER A 169 -15.70 4.23 -22.98
N ASN A 170 -16.90 4.05 -22.42
CA ASN A 170 -17.96 3.14 -22.85
C ASN A 170 -19.17 3.95 -23.32
#